data_AF-A0A2H0LF96-F1
#
_entry.id   AF-A0A2H0LF96-F1
#
_cell.length_a   1.000
_cell.length_b   1.000
_cell.length_c   1.000
_cell.angle_alpha   90.00
_cell.angle_beta   90.00
_cell.angle_gamma   90.00
#
_symmetry.space_group_name_H-M   'P 1'
#
loop_
_entity.id
_entity.type
_entity.pdbx_description
1 polymer ?
#
loop_
_entity_poly.entity_id
_entity_poly.type
_entity_poly.pdbx_seq_one_letter_code
_entity_poly.pdbx_strand_id
1 'polypeptide(L)'
;MRIIEIPDNPNCAAADLRVFHDLAPARGVVQVCLEPQAGVPAWFEVTGWTLVGKPVPAFAQKVDDSGDGVAYLLFGGDAGLRFKPAGSAGSWSLQDSAQSGEPFLIIGDSEDLRPRPEAGAAEARQEEVCDGR
;
A
#
# COMPACT_ATOMS: atom_id res chain seq x y z
N MET A 1 -3.60 -3.06 18.24
CA MET A 1 -2.18 -3.36 17.97
C MET A 1 -2.11 -4.10 16.65
N ARG A 2 -1.08 -3.86 15.82
CA ARG A 2 -0.89 -4.59 14.55
C ARG A 2 0.34 -5.49 14.63
N ILE A 3 0.18 -6.74 14.27
CA ILE A 3 1.27 -7.72 14.16
C ILE A 3 1.43 -8.07 12.68
N ILE A 4 2.67 -8.12 12.21
CA ILE A 4 3.04 -8.57 10.87
C ILE A 4 4.06 -9.69 11.03
N GLU A 5 3.79 -10.80 10.35
CA GLU A 5 4.70 -11.94 10.19
C GLU A 5 4.43 -12.50 8.81
N ILE A 6 5.44 -12.56 7.95
CA ILE A 6 5.32 -13.06 6.59
C ILE A 6 6.40 -14.13 6.40
N PRO A 7 6.04 -15.40 6.14
CA PRO A 7 7.05 -16.43 5.86
C PRO A 7 7.70 -16.20 4.50
N ASP A 8 8.88 -16.79 4.30
CA ASP A 8 9.55 -16.80 3.00
C ASP A 8 8.64 -17.44 1.95
N ASN A 9 8.49 -16.78 0.80
CA ASN A 9 7.60 -17.22 -0.25
C ASN A 9 8.02 -16.64 -1.61
N PRO A 10 7.45 -17.11 -2.74
CA PRO A 10 7.86 -16.64 -4.06
C PRO A 10 7.65 -15.14 -4.33
N ASN A 11 6.85 -14.44 -3.51
CA ASN A 11 6.58 -13.02 -3.65
C ASN A 11 7.65 -12.13 -3.01
N CYS A 12 8.10 -12.48 -1.80
CA CYS A 12 9.03 -11.67 -1.01
C CYS A 12 9.79 -12.53 0.01
N ALA A 13 10.91 -11.99 0.50
CA ALA A 13 11.63 -12.59 1.62
C ALA A 13 10.78 -12.59 2.90
N ALA A 14 11.16 -13.47 3.83
CA ALA A 14 10.53 -13.52 5.14
C ALA A 14 10.66 -12.20 5.90
N ALA A 15 9.60 -11.83 6.62
CA ALA A 15 9.64 -10.85 7.69
C ALA A 15 9.31 -11.55 9.01
N ASP A 16 10.26 -11.51 9.93
CA ASP A 16 10.06 -11.93 11.31
C ASP A 16 8.90 -11.17 11.96
N LEU A 17 8.40 -11.70 13.06
CA LEU A 17 7.31 -11.08 13.82
C LEU A 17 7.67 -9.65 14.22
N ARG A 18 6.90 -8.70 13.71
CA ARG A 18 6.96 -7.26 14.02
C ARG A 18 5.66 -6.83 14.66
N VAL A 19 5.75 -5.98 15.67
CA VAL A 19 4.61 -5.44 16.40
C VAL A 19 4.62 -3.92 16.28
N PHE A 20 3.48 -3.36 15.88
CA PHE A 20 3.25 -1.93 15.71
C PHE A 20 2.09 -1.49 16.58
N HIS A 21 2.20 -0.31 17.19
CA HIS A 21 1.06 0.33 17.85
C HIS A 21 0.21 1.04 16.81
N ASP A 22 -1.04 0.65 16.67
CA ASP A 22 -1.99 1.28 15.77
C ASP A 22 -2.59 2.56 16.37
N LEU A 23 -2.56 3.63 15.59
CA LEU A 23 -3.07 4.95 15.95
C LEU A 23 -4.39 5.28 15.26
N ALA A 24 -4.73 4.58 14.18
CA ALA A 24 -5.98 4.76 13.44
C ALA A 24 -6.43 3.43 12.78
N PRO A 25 -7.69 3.34 12.33
CA PRO A 25 -8.15 2.22 11.50
C PRO A 25 -7.36 2.10 10.20
N ALA A 26 -7.24 0.87 9.70
CA ALA A 26 -6.63 0.62 8.40
C ALA A 26 -7.54 1.12 7.26
N ARG A 27 -6.96 1.75 6.24
CA ARG A 27 -7.65 2.22 5.04
C ARG A 27 -7.12 1.50 3.81
N GLY A 28 -7.99 1.21 2.84
CA GLY A 28 -7.57 0.61 1.57
C GLY A 28 -6.65 1.55 0.81
N VAL A 29 -5.60 1.01 0.19
CA VAL A 29 -4.66 1.75 -0.66
C VAL A 29 -4.55 1.04 -2.00
N VAL A 30 -4.37 1.83 -3.06
CA VAL A 30 -4.21 1.32 -4.44
C VAL A 30 -2.89 1.74 -5.07
N GLN A 31 -2.28 2.83 -4.60
CA GLN A 31 -0.95 3.25 -5.06
C GLN A 31 -0.11 3.80 -3.92
N VAL A 32 1.20 3.63 -4.05
CA VAL A 32 2.22 4.18 -3.16
C VAL A 32 3.29 4.88 -4.00
N CYS A 33 3.76 6.02 -3.53
CA CYS A 33 4.91 6.72 -4.09
C CYS A 33 6.17 6.18 -3.41
N LEU A 34 7.13 5.71 -4.21
CA LEU A 34 8.41 5.18 -3.73
C LEU A 34 9.54 5.83 -4.53
N GLU A 35 10.73 5.87 -3.95
CA GLU A 35 11.95 6.31 -4.63
C GLU A 35 12.83 5.09 -4.98
N PRO A 36 12.56 4.37 -6.09
CA PRO A 36 13.40 3.24 -6.50
C PRO A 36 14.83 3.67 -6.83
N GLN A 37 15.01 4.96 -7.14
CA GLN A 37 16.29 5.63 -7.37
C GLN A 37 16.27 6.92 -6.55
N ALA A 38 17.38 7.21 -5.86
CA ALA A 38 17.46 8.35 -4.96
C ALA A 38 17.06 9.67 -5.66
N GLY A 39 16.06 10.36 -5.10
CA GLY A 39 15.56 11.63 -5.63
C GLY A 39 14.68 11.51 -6.88
N VAL A 40 14.28 10.30 -7.28
CA VAL A 40 13.35 10.07 -8.39
C VAL A 40 12.11 9.35 -7.86
N PRO A 41 11.14 10.10 -7.31
CA PRO A 41 9.89 9.52 -6.85
C PRO A 41 9.06 9.01 -8.02
N ALA A 42 8.50 7.82 -7.86
CA ALA A 42 7.66 7.15 -8.83
C ALA A 42 6.46 6.50 -8.15
N TRP A 43 5.31 6.55 -8.83
CA TRP A 43 4.08 5.91 -8.36
C TRP A 43 4.04 4.45 -8.77
N PHE A 44 3.72 3.59 -7.81
CA PHE A 44 3.47 2.17 -8.01
C PHE A 44 2.04 1.84 -7.64
N GLU A 45 1.39 1.01 -8.45
CA GLU A 45 0.21 0.30 -8.00
C GLU A 45 0.62 -0.75 -6.95
N VAL A 46 -0.22 -0.93 -5.94
CA VAL A 46 0.04 -1.87 -4.84
C VAL A 46 -1.18 -2.77 -4.59
N THR A 47 -0.91 -4.05 -4.35
CA THR A 47 -1.88 -5.03 -3.90
C THR A 47 -1.25 -5.90 -2.82
N GLY A 48 -2.05 -6.48 -1.93
CA GLY A 48 -1.61 -7.62 -1.13
C GLY A 48 -1.53 -8.87 -2.00
N TRP A 49 -0.76 -9.86 -1.54
CA TRP A 49 -0.56 -11.13 -2.21
C TRP A 49 -0.83 -12.28 -1.26
N THR A 50 -1.47 -13.33 -1.74
CA THR A 50 -1.73 -14.52 -0.93
C THR A 50 -0.73 -15.63 -1.24
N LEU A 51 -0.50 -16.55 -0.29
CA LEU A 51 0.30 -17.76 -0.49
C LEU A 51 -0.25 -18.65 -1.62
N VAL A 52 -1.56 -18.58 -1.90
CA VAL A 52 -2.19 -19.28 -3.05
C VAL A 52 -2.04 -18.55 -4.39
N GLY A 53 -1.23 -17.49 -4.44
CA GLY A 53 -0.87 -16.79 -5.68
C GLY A 53 -1.93 -15.85 -6.25
N LYS A 54 -2.78 -15.24 -5.40
CA LYS A 54 -3.83 -14.30 -5.81
C LYS A 54 -3.59 -12.90 -5.25
N PRO A 55 -3.89 -11.84 -6.03
CA PRO A 55 -3.92 -10.49 -5.50
C PRO A 55 -5.13 -10.30 -4.57
N VAL A 56 -4.91 -9.63 -3.45
CA VAL A 56 -5.92 -9.20 -2.48
C VAL A 56 -5.73 -7.73 -2.11
N PRO A 57 -6.73 -7.02 -1.58
CA PRO A 57 -6.58 -5.64 -1.14
C PRO A 57 -5.34 -5.36 -0.28
N ALA A 58 -4.62 -4.27 -0.60
CA ALA A 58 -3.62 -3.67 0.27
C ALA A 58 -4.25 -2.60 1.17
N PHE A 59 -3.66 -2.42 2.34
CA PHE A 59 -4.10 -1.48 3.36
C PHE A 59 -2.94 -0.67 3.90
N ALA A 60 -3.25 0.54 4.35
CA ALA A 60 -2.37 1.37 5.14
C ALA A 60 -2.98 1.61 6.51
N GLN A 61 -2.20 1.47 7.58
CA GLN A 61 -2.62 1.80 8.92
C GLN A 61 -1.64 2.78 9.54
N LYS A 62 -2.16 3.86 10.14
CA LYS A 62 -1.33 4.79 10.90
C LYS A 62 -0.84 4.07 12.16
N VAL A 63 0.48 4.05 12.35
CA VAL A 63 1.13 3.36 13.45
C VAL A 63 2.18 4.24 14.13
N ASP A 64 2.50 3.89 15.36
CA ASP A 64 3.70 4.32 16.08
C ASP A 64 4.68 3.14 16.06
N ASP A 65 5.86 3.35 15.48
CA ASP A 65 7.00 2.45 15.66
C ASP A 65 7.88 3.05 16.76
N SER A 66 8.29 2.23 17.73
CA SER A 66 8.67 2.63 19.11
C SER A 66 9.94 3.49 19.26
N GLY A 67 10.35 4.23 18.22
CA GLY A 67 11.47 5.16 18.21
C GLY A 67 11.48 6.17 17.05
N ASP A 68 10.78 5.91 15.94
CA ASP A 68 10.81 6.76 14.73
C ASP A 68 9.59 7.69 14.58
N GLY A 69 8.65 7.62 15.52
CA GLY A 69 7.44 8.43 15.54
C GLY A 69 6.31 7.83 14.72
N VAL A 70 5.45 8.71 14.22
CA VAL A 70 4.20 8.34 13.55
C VAL A 70 4.47 8.06 12.08
N ALA A 71 4.10 6.86 11.62
CA ALA A 71 4.23 6.43 10.23
C ALA A 71 2.97 5.69 9.73
N TYR A 72 2.98 5.30 8.47
CA TYR A 72 1.95 4.45 7.87
C TYR A 72 2.52 3.09 7.52
N LEU A 73 2.01 2.05 8.16
CA LEU A 73 2.31 0.67 7.84
C LEU A 73 1.44 0.23 6.65
N LEU A 74 2.09 -0.09 5.53
CA LEU A 74 1.49 -0.74 4.38
C LEU A 74 1.61 -2.26 4.52
N PHE A 75 0.48 -2.96 4.35
CA PHE A 75 0.41 -4.41 4.45
C PHE A 75 -0.75 -4.97 3.61
N GLY A 76 -0.70 -6.27 3.31
CA GLY A 76 -1.78 -6.96 2.61
C GLY A 76 -1.46 -8.43 2.41
N GLY A 77 -2.50 -9.26 2.41
CA GLY A 77 -2.37 -10.71 2.22
C GLY A 77 -1.52 -11.43 3.27
N ASP A 78 -1.31 -12.74 3.08
CA ASP A 78 -0.46 -13.61 3.90
C ASP A 78 0.91 -13.91 3.25
N ALA A 79 1.14 -13.37 2.04
CA ALA A 79 2.40 -13.44 1.31
C ALA A 79 2.98 -12.03 1.02
N GLY A 80 2.57 -11.03 1.80
CA GLY A 80 3.08 -9.66 1.70
C GLY A 80 2.44 -8.85 0.56
N LEU A 81 3.09 -7.75 0.21
CA LEU A 81 2.68 -6.81 -0.82
C LEU A 81 3.30 -7.13 -2.17
N ARG A 82 2.64 -6.68 -3.22
CA ARG A 82 3.10 -6.71 -4.60
C ARG A 82 2.97 -5.33 -5.22
N PHE A 83 4.00 -4.93 -5.97
CA PHE A 83 4.08 -3.62 -6.62
C PHE A 83 4.29 -3.77 -8.11
N LYS A 84 3.74 -2.83 -8.87
CA LYS A 84 4.06 -2.64 -10.28
C LYS A 84 4.03 -1.16 -10.63
N PRO A 85 4.80 -0.69 -11.63
CA PRO A 85 4.74 0.70 -12.06
C PRO A 85 3.32 1.13 -12.39
N ALA A 86 2.91 2.30 -11.92
CA ALA A 86 1.57 2.80 -12.15
C ALA A 86 1.27 2.94 -13.66
N GLY A 87 0.11 2.43 -14.09
CA GLY A 87 -0.29 2.44 -15.50
C GLY A 87 0.27 1.27 -16.31
N SER A 88 0.95 0.31 -15.68
CA SER A 88 1.35 -0.93 -16.35
C SER A 88 0.11 -1.75 -16.76
N ALA A 89 0.01 -2.05 -18.06
CA ALA A 89 -1.08 -2.83 -18.65
C ALA A 89 -1.05 -4.33 -18.28
N GLY A 90 0.01 -4.80 -17.61
CA GLY A 90 0.17 -6.19 -17.19
C GLY A 90 -0.73 -6.58 -16.02
N SER A 91 -1.19 -7.84 -16.03
CA SER A 91 -1.77 -8.48 -14.85
C SER A 91 -0.71 -8.71 -13.78
N TRP A 92 -1.13 -8.84 -12.52
CA TRP A 92 -0.22 -9.21 -11.43
C TRP A 92 0.40 -10.58 -11.67
N SER A 93 1.71 -10.69 -11.62
CA SER A 93 2.42 -11.93 -11.96
C SER A 93 3.76 -12.05 -11.24
N LEU A 94 4.03 -13.19 -10.59
CA LEU A 94 5.33 -13.57 -10.01
C LEU A 94 6.47 -13.65 -11.03
N GLN A 95 6.15 -13.79 -12.32
CA GLN A 95 7.16 -13.94 -13.37
C GLN A 95 7.50 -12.62 -14.07
N ASP A 96 6.79 -11.54 -13.75
CA ASP A 96 7.07 -10.22 -14.32
C ASP A 96 8.15 -9.50 -13.51
N SER A 97 9.32 -9.32 -14.09
CA SER A 97 10.47 -8.69 -13.44
C SER A 97 10.31 -7.19 -13.20
N ALA A 98 9.32 -6.54 -13.84
CA ALA A 98 8.94 -5.17 -13.50
C ALA A 98 8.10 -5.09 -12.21
N GLN A 99 7.69 -6.23 -11.65
CA GLN A 99 6.89 -6.32 -10.44
C GLN A 99 7.71 -6.89 -9.28
N SER A 100 7.78 -6.16 -8.18
CA SER A 100 8.45 -6.59 -6.95
C SER A 100 7.44 -6.98 -5.88
N GLY A 101 7.92 -7.63 -4.83
CA GLY A 101 7.14 -7.89 -3.63
C GLY A 101 7.94 -7.57 -2.38
N GLU A 102 7.26 -7.06 -1.36
CA GLU A 102 7.83 -6.72 -0.06
C GLU A 102 6.90 -7.26 1.02
N PRO A 103 7.40 -7.75 2.16
CA PRO A 103 6.54 -8.27 3.22
C PRO A 103 5.60 -7.19 3.78
N PHE A 104 6.12 -5.98 3.99
CA PHE A 104 5.40 -4.77 4.37
C PHE A 104 6.25 -3.55 4.02
N LEU A 105 5.67 -2.35 4.05
CA LEU A 105 6.40 -1.09 3.92
C LEU A 105 6.02 -0.12 5.04
N ILE A 106 6.98 0.70 5.46
CA ILE A 106 6.74 1.83 6.35
C ILE A 106 6.87 3.09 5.52
N ILE A 107 5.82 3.91 5.51
CA ILE A 107 5.74 5.15 4.74
C ILE A 107 5.65 6.31 5.74
N GLY A 108 6.53 7.31 5.58
CA GLY A 108 6.56 8.47 6.47
C GLY A 108 5.31 9.32 6.35
N ASP A 109 4.92 9.65 5.11
CA ASP A 109 3.89 10.64 4.83
C ASP A 109 2.65 10.04 4.15
N SER A 110 1.47 10.57 4.50
CA SER A 110 0.23 10.14 3.86
C SER A 110 0.10 10.60 2.41
N GLU A 111 0.88 11.59 1.99
CA GLU A 111 0.89 12.13 0.62
C GLU A 111 1.43 11.12 -0.39
N ASP A 112 2.29 10.21 0.07
CA ASP A 112 2.81 9.10 -0.72
C ASP A 112 1.81 7.96 -0.87
N LEU A 113 0.59 8.09 -0.35
CA LEU A 113 -0.43 7.05 -0.39
C LEU A 113 -1.69 7.52 -1.09
N ARG A 114 -2.09 6.81 -2.15
CA ARG A 114 -3.39 7.02 -2.79
C ARG A 114 -4.39 6.02 -2.22
N PRO A 115 -5.43 6.50 -1.52
CA PRO A 115 -6.43 5.62 -0.96
C PRO A 115 -7.19 4.92 -2.08
N ARG A 116 -7.69 3.73 -1.78
CA ARG A 116 -8.69 3.09 -2.61
C ARG A 116 -9.91 4.01 -2.68
N PRO A 117 -10.44 4.35 -3.86
CA PRO A 117 -11.71 5.04 -3.93
C PRO A 117 -12.77 4.18 -3.23
N GLU A 118 -13.42 4.74 -2.21
CA GLU A 118 -14.54 4.05 -1.57
C GLU A 118 -15.60 3.79 -2.63
N ALA A 119 -16.13 2.56 -2.68
CA ALA A 119 -17.25 2.21 -3.53
C ALA A 119 -18.48 2.99 -3.04
N GLY A 120 -18.64 4.22 -3.51
CA GLY A 120 -19.65 5.18 -3.05
C GLY A 120 -19.24 6.66 -3.13
N ALA A 121 -17.95 6.99 -3.26
CA ALA A 121 -17.49 8.38 -3.30
C ALA A 121 -17.47 9.02 -4.71
N ALA A 122 -18.10 8.37 -5.70
CA ALA A 122 -18.19 8.88 -7.07
C ALA A 122 -19.37 9.85 -7.31
N GLU A 123 -20.25 10.08 -6.31
CA GLU A 123 -21.36 11.04 -6.42
C GLU A 123 -21.30 12.11 -5.31
N ALA A 124 -20.32 13.02 -5.39
CA ALA A 124 -20.38 14.29 -4.66
C ALA A 124 -19.53 15.36 -5.37
N ARG A 125 -19.82 15.62 -6.64
CA ARG A 125 -19.44 16.87 -7.32
C ARG A 125 -20.58 17.30 -8.24
N GLN A 126 -21.67 17.77 -7.65
CA GLN A 126 -22.61 18.65 -8.34
C GLN A 126 -22.58 20.02 -7.67
N GLU A 127 -22.16 20.99 -8.49
CA GLU A 127 -22.47 22.42 -8.45
C GLU A 127 -21.84 23.27 -7.33
N GLU A 128 -20.55 23.59 -7.50
CA GLU A 128 -20.11 24.99 -7.36
C GLU A 128 -20.69 25.78 -8.56
N VAL A 129 -21.90 26.31 -8.40
CA VAL A 129 -22.32 27.50 -9.15
C VAL A 129 -21.88 28.71 -8.35
N CYS A 130 -20.79 29.31 -8.80
CA CYS A 130 -20.38 30.64 -8.40
C CYS A 130 -21.33 31.68 -9.03
N ASP A 131 -21.76 32.61 -8.17
CA ASP A 131 -22.02 34.02 -8.43
C ASP A 131 -23.32 34.48 -9.13
N GLY A 132 -24.05 35.35 -8.43
CA GLY A 132 -24.28 36.68 -9.00
C GLY A 132 -25.73 37.17 -9.15
N ARG A 133 -26.36 37.58 -8.04
CA ARG A 133 -27.00 38.90 -7.79
C ARG A 133 -28.11 38.87 -6.75
#